data_AF-A0A1X0P3T8-F1
#
_entry.id   AF-A0A1X0P3T8-F1
#
_cell.length_a   1.000
_cell.length_b   1.000
_cell.length_c   1.000
_cell.angle_alpha   90.00
_cell.angle_beta   90.00
_cell.angle_gamma   90.00
#
_symmetry.space_group_name_H-M   'P 1'
#
loop_
_entity.id
_entity.type
_entity.pdbx_description
1 polymer ?
#
loop_
_entity_poly.entity_id
_entity_poly.type
_entity_poly.pdbx_seq_one_letter_code
_entity_poly.pdbx_strand_id
1 'polypeptide(L)'
;MLRDTWLLSDLDGTLISTPHKACGQYLSLAQSPCVHVLRRWLLNGGNVCIITTADMRVLQQVYAPLRSILKDDENSNNNNNNNCGELLLSLYTGAVLYRCTAKGVELVREYAEATHCATAESVEVAKRYGLPLKESPMISVCPMGIRTTTQVACVEGTCFSAKTCRELLIHVENIFLGVVKAILKKDKEVVKAFTFMSARYKEMWRILLHYLDVRYKQDQQEHQHNRSVDDTISEKTTSTTNAVEWKCKFLQQRRQLLRAVGIVRVELVDTKRMICEIEGYCTADKNAKEIKSTVLRILGDESKDSSIFAEQITRLLGAEPYDDDYDNNNNNNNNNTIGNSDSNSDRDSQVGVVAQVMVLGIPIKLFSRFFKPHLESFAALGVTAIPQPNSVVFSKMGICKSTIIRYLIKQQQQQQQQQQQEKENKMKMYDERENCCSPHDGKAPRFCGAVDITRAVALGDNPHTTDFELTVFPQLPFISVEVDGQRRRRHARIDALPIKGKSQQRRGSTMDDRRLVNLQYIGGEENGTAVFLDLLMNILCVPSTISSLAAGGKKSEVRCKPPATFGAAVAKASQMTRGAVCDVSSHL
;
A
#
# COMPACT_ATOMS: atom_id res chain seq x y z
N MET A 1 26.50 -1.27 14.89
CA MET A 1 25.90 -1.75 16.16
C MET A 1 24.51 -2.34 15.95
N LEU A 2 23.72 -1.75 15.06
CA LEU A 2 22.38 -2.23 14.72
C LEU A 2 22.39 -3.28 13.60
N ARG A 3 23.54 -3.94 13.36
CA ARG A 3 23.63 -4.97 12.32
C ARG A 3 22.61 -6.07 12.61
N ASP A 4 21.91 -6.49 11.56
CA ASP A 4 20.84 -7.49 11.59
C ASP A 4 19.63 -7.08 12.45
N THR A 5 19.55 -5.81 12.87
CA THR A 5 18.39 -5.27 13.57
C THR A 5 17.44 -4.62 12.57
N TRP A 6 16.14 -4.94 12.67
CA TRP A 6 15.13 -4.51 11.72
C TRP A 6 14.04 -3.64 12.36
N LEU A 7 13.75 -2.53 11.69
CA LEU A 7 12.59 -1.69 11.96
C LEU A 7 11.53 -1.93 10.88
N LEU A 8 10.39 -2.49 11.26
CA LEU A 8 9.27 -2.81 10.35
C LEU A 8 8.12 -1.84 10.61
N SER A 9 7.97 -0.79 9.81
CA SER A 9 7.11 0.34 10.18
C SER A 9 6.02 0.59 9.16
N ASP A 10 4.82 0.90 9.62
CA ASP A 10 3.88 1.66 8.79
C ASP A 10 4.42 3.07 8.49
N LEU A 11 3.83 3.75 7.49
CA LEU A 11 4.23 5.09 7.08
C LEU A 11 3.31 6.19 7.64
N ASP A 12 2.07 6.23 7.16
CA ASP A 12 1.12 7.32 7.44
C ASP A 12 0.62 7.24 8.88
N GLY A 13 0.75 8.31 9.66
CA GLY A 13 0.41 8.34 11.09
C GLY A 13 1.48 7.75 12.03
N THR A 14 2.50 7.09 11.47
CA THR A 14 3.57 6.44 12.23
C THR A 14 4.91 7.13 12.06
N LEU A 15 5.38 7.30 10.82
CA LEU A 15 6.65 7.97 10.49
C LEU A 15 6.45 9.37 9.93
N ILE A 16 5.28 9.64 9.34
CA ILE A 16 4.88 10.95 8.83
C ILE A 16 3.42 11.20 9.21
N SER A 17 2.99 12.45 9.30
CA SER A 17 1.58 12.74 9.60
C SER A 17 0.64 12.19 8.52
N THR A 18 -0.53 11.70 8.92
CA THR A 18 -1.55 11.29 7.96
C THR A 18 -1.99 12.47 7.08
N PRO A 19 -2.42 12.24 5.82
CA PRO A 19 -2.91 13.31 4.96
C PRO A 19 -4.08 14.08 5.58
N HIS A 20 -4.90 13.42 6.40
CA HIS A 20 -5.98 14.08 7.13
C HIS A 20 -5.45 15.15 8.10
N LYS A 21 -4.38 14.85 8.86
CA LYS A 21 -3.72 15.78 9.76
C LYS A 21 -2.95 16.88 9.01
N ALA A 22 -2.43 16.55 7.82
CA ALA A 22 -1.70 17.46 6.95
C ALA A 22 -2.58 18.22 5.93
N CYS A 23 -3.86 18.48 6.24
CA CYS A 23 -4.76 19.24 5.38
C CYS A 23 -4.87 18.73 3.93
N GLY A 24 -4.80 17.41 3.75
CA GLY A 24 -4.84 16.72 2.46
C GLY A 24 -3.48 16.56 1.77
N GLN A 25 -2.40 17.10 2.33
CA GLN A 25 -1.05 17.01 1.76
C GLN A 25 -0.36 15.69 2.12
N TYR A 26 0.52 15.24 1.24
CA TYR A 26 1.42 14.11 1.47
C TYR A 26 2.80 14.64 1.87
N LEU A 27 3.05 14.76 3.18
CA LEU A 27 4.29 15.35 3.69
C LEU A 27 5.50 14.45 3.42
N SER A 28 6.66 15.08 3.25
CA SER A 28 7.93 14.36 3.15
C SER A 28 8.45 14.01 4.54
N LEU A 29 9.19 12.89 4.65
CA LEU A 29 9.93 12.51 5.85
C LEU A 29 10.90 13.61 6.26
N ALA A 30 11.42 14.43 5.34
CA ALA A 30 12.25 15.59 5.67
C ALA A 30 11.55 16.60 6.61
N GLN A 31 10.21 16.61 6.64
CA GLN A 31 9.40 17.46 7.52
C GLN A 31 8.96 16.73 8.80
N SER A 32 9.28 15.45 8.94
CA SER A 32 8.90 14.63 10.08
C SER A 32 9.96 14.64 11.18
N PRO A 33 9.57 14.59 12.47
CA PRO A 33 10.52 14.38 13.57
C PRO A 33 11.31 13.07 13.45
N CYS A 34 10.83 12.11 12.65
CA CYS A 34 11.47 10.81 12.48
C CYS A 34 12.73 10.84 11.59
N VAL A 35 12.98 11.90 10.81
CA VAL A 35 14.07 11.90 9.82
C VAL A 35 15.44 11.67 10.45
N HIS A 36 15.74 12.35 11.56
CA HIS A 36 17.06 12.27 12.20
C HIS A 36 17.30 10.91 12.85
N VAL A 37 16.28 10.35 13.51
CA VAL A 37 16.40 9.03 14.17
C VAL A 37 16.48 7.89 13.15
N LEU A 38 15.77 7.97 12.02
CA LEU A 38 15.89 6.99 10.94
C LEU A 38 17.25 7.07 10.25
N ARG A 39 17.77 8.29 10.02
CA ARG A 39 19.14 8.46 9.50
C ARG A 39 20.16 7.86 10.46
N ARG A 40 20.05 8.14 11.77
CA ARG A 40 20.91 7.56 12.81
C ARG A 40 20.83 6.03 12.82
N TRP A 41 19.63 5.46 12.69
CA TRP A 41 19.41 4.01 12.61
C TRP A 41 20.14 3.37 11.42
N LEU A 42 19.87 3.87 10.21
CA LEU A 42 20.46 3.37 8.97
C LEU A 42 21.98 3.51 8.98
N LEU A 43 22.50 4.68 9.37
CA LEU A 43 23.95 4.94 9.38
C LEU A 43 24.73 4.08 10.38
N ASN A 44 24.05 3.46 11.35
CA ASN A 44 24.65 2.56 12.34
C ASN A 44 24.41 1.06 12.04
N GLY A 45 23.96 0.76 10.82
CA GLY A 45 23.80 -0.58 10.26
C GLY A 45 22.43 -1.21 10.47
N GLY A 46 21.46 -0.45 10.98
CA GLY A 46 20.10 -0.92 11.22
C GLY A 46 19.28 -0.90 9.93
N ASN A 47 18.52 -1.96 9.67
CA ASN A 47 17.68 -2.08 8.49
C ASN A 47 16.28 -1.50 8.75
N VAL A 48 15.65 -0.95 7.70
CA VAL A 48 14.29 -0.40 7.76
C VAL A 48 13.46 -0.99 6.63
N CYS A 49 12.27 -1.51 6.93
CA CYS A 49 11.26 -1.87 5.94
C CYS A 49 10.00 -1.04 6.23
N ILE A 50 9.64 -0.16 5.30
CA ILE A 50 8.40 0.61 5.38
C ILE A 50 7.30 -0.17 4.68
N ILE A 51 6.17 -0.39 5.35
CA ILE A 51 5.06 -1.24 4.90
C ILE A 51 3.79 -0.39 4.83
N THR A 52 3.39 0.01 3.63
CA THR A 52 2.32 1.00 3.43
C THR A 52 1.32 0.59 2.35
N THR A 53 0.14 1.20 2.40
CA THR A 53 -0.87 1.14 1.34
C THR A 53 -0.63 2.18 0.24
N ALA A 54 0.28 3.13 0.48
CA ALA A 54 0.65 4.16 -0.47
C ALA A 54 1.31 3.59 -1.72
N ASP A 55 1.25 4.41 -2.77
CA ASP A 55 1.79 4.17 -4.10
C ASP A 55 3.24 4.69 -4.22
N MET A 56 3.67 4.95 -5.45
CA MET A 56 5.00 5.45 -5.77
C MET A 56 5.34 6.82 -5.15
N ARG A 57 4.36 7.57 -4.60
CA ARG A 57 4.64 8.82 -3.88
C ARG A 57 5.63 8.62 -2.71
N VAL A 58 5.73 7.40 -2.17
CA VAL A 58 6.66 7.04 -1.09
C VAL A 58 8.11 7.30 -1.48
N LEU A 59 8.43 7.33 -2.78
CA LEU A 59 9.77 7.70 -3.22
C LEU A 59 10.14 9.14 -2.85
N GLN A 60 9.22 10.08 -3.05
CA GLN A 60 9.43 11.48 -2.67
C GLN A 60 9.29 11.67 -1.15
N GLN A 61 8.38 10.91 -0.52
CA GLN A 61 8.18 11.02 0.92
C GLN A 61 9.33 10.44 1.73
N VAL A 62 9.91 9.31 1.33
CA VAL A 62 10.88 8.57 2.15
C VAL A 62 12.23 8.42 1.45
N TYR A 63 12.25 7.90 0.23
CA TYR A 63 13.49 7.54 -0.43
C TYR A 63 14.37 8.78 -0.69
N ALA A 64 13.81 9.85 -1.27
CA ALA A 64 14.57 11.06 -1.57
C ALA A 64 15.26 11.67 -0.33
N PRO A 65 14.59 11.85 0.83
CA PRO A 65 15.25 12.33 2.06
C PRO A 65 16.35 11.42 2.64
N LEU A 66 16.31 10.11 2.34
CA LEU A 66 17.25 9.12 2.89
C LEU A 66 18.30 8.66 1.88
N ARG A 67 18.12 8.92 0.58
CA ARG A 67 18.97 8.41 -0.51
C ARG A 67 20.47 8.62 -0.28
N SER A 68 20.86 9.80 0.19
CA SER A 68 22.27 10.17 0.36
C SER A 68 23.04 9.37 1.40
N ILE A 69 22.35 8.58 2.23
CA ILE A 69 22.96 7.74 3.27
C ILE A 69 22.84 6.23 2.99
N LEU A 70 22.22 5.85 1.86
CA LEU A 70 22.05 4.44 1.48
C LEU A 70 23.33 3.89 0.86
N LYS A 71 23.44 2.57 0.81
CA LYS A 71 24.58 1.89 0.18
C LYS A 71 24.53 1.99 -1.34
N ASP A 72 25.71 2.00 -1.94
CA ASP A 72 25.92 1.69 -3.36
C ASP A 72 26.34 0.22 -3.52
N ASP A 73 25.68 -0.51 -4.41
CA ASP A 73 25.97 -1.93 -4.65
C ASP A 73 27.35 -2.17 -5.28
N GLU A 74 27.83 -1.27 -6.14
CA GLU A 74 29.05 -1.47 -6.92
C GLU A 74 30.35 -1.34 -6.10
N ASN A 75 30.31 -0.68 -4.95
CA ASN A 75 31.50 -0.43 -4.13
C ASN A 75 31.68 -1.45 -2.98
N SER A 76 30.88 -2.51 -2.93
CA SER A 76 30.95 -3.48 -1.82
C SER A 76 32.29 -4.23 -1.70
N ASN A 77 33.10 -4.24 -2.76
CA ASN A 77 34.44 -4.85 -2.73
C ASN A 77 35.46 -4.06 -1.88
N ASN A 78 35.21 -2.78 -1.61
CA ASN A 78 36.05 -2.00 -0.70
C ASN A 78 35.54 -2.15 0.74
N ASN A 79 36.07 -3.16 1.43
CA ASN A 79 35.73 -3.62 2.79
C ASN A 79 35.70 -2.55 3.91
N ASN A 80 36.09 -1.30 3.65
CA ASN A 80 36.45 -0.39 4.73
C ASN A 80 35.38 0.61 5.19
N ASN A 81 34.24 0.85 4.52
CA ASN A 81 33.40 1.99 4.95
C ASN A 81 31.86 1.91 4.88
N ASN A 82 31.21 0.87 4.36
CA ASN A 82 29.75 0.91 4.18
C ASN A 82 28.95 0.17 5.27
N ASN A 83 29.03 0.69 6.50
CA ASN A 83 28.24 0.22 7.65
C ASN A 83 26.76 0.67 7.63
N CYS A 84 26.23 1.18 6.51
CA CYS A 84 24.83 1.58 6.42
C CYS A 84 23.88 0.35 6.43
N GLY A 85 22.66 0.51 6.91
CA GLY A 85 21.62 -0.51 6.80
C GLY A 85 20.92 -0.50 5.44
N GLU A 86 20.04 -1.47 5.25
CA GLU A 86 19.16 -1.55 4.07
C GLU A 86 17.86 -0.76 4.31
N LEU A 87 17.36 -0.13 3.24
CA LEU A 87 16.02 0.45 3.20
C LEU A 87 15.16 -0.31 2.19
N LEU A 88 14.07 -0.89 2.67
CA LEU A 88 13.06 -1.57 1.87
C LEU A 88 11.74 -0.81 1.90
N LEU A 89 11.03 -0.79 0.77
CA LEU A 89 9.70 -0.19 0.63
C LEU A 89 8.71 -1.26 0.15
N SER A 90 7.82 -1.69 1.04
CA SER A 90 6.71 -2.57 0.76
C SER A 90 5.45 -1.75 0.49
N LEU A 91 5.09 -1.58 -0.79
CA LEU A 91 3.99 -0.71 -1.21
C LEU A 91 2.69 -1.50 -1.44
N TYR A 92 1.59 -0.78 -1.69
CA TYR A 92 0.30 -1.37 -2.10
C TYR A 92 -0.20 -2.48 -1.16
N THR A 93 -0.08 -2.27 0.14
CA THR A 93 -0.49 -3.26 1.16
C THR A 93 0.32 -4.55 1.08
N GLY A 94 1.59 -4.47 0.67
CA GLY A 94 2.47 -5.64 0.53
C GLY A 94 2.40 -6.32 -0.83
N ALA A 95 1.80 -5.71 -1.86
CA ALA A 95 1.81 -6.29 -3.19
C ALA A 95 3.20 -6.26 -3.84
N VAL A 96 4.06 -5.30 -3.49
CA VAL A 96 5.41 -5.18 -4.07
C VAL A 96 6.42 -4.85 -3.00
N LEU A 97 7.67 -5.23 -3.23
CA LEU A 97 8.81 -4.91 -2.39
C LEU A 97 9.90 -4.28 -3.26
N TYR A 98 10.32 -3.08 -2.87
CA TYR A 98 11.45 -2.41 -3.49
C TYR A 98 12.64 -2.34 -2.54
N ARG A 99 13.84 -2.47 -3.08
CA ARG A 99 15.10 -2.18 -2.42
C ARG A 99 15.58 -0.79 -2.84
N CYS A 100 15.96 0.02 -1.86
CA CYS A 100 16.50 1.36 -2.09
C CYS A 100 18.02 1.36 -1.93
N THR A 101 18.73 1.90 -2.92
CA THR A 101 20.19 2.13 -2.92
C THR A 101 20.45 3.62 -3.13
N ALA A 102 21.70 4.11 -3.01
CA ALA A 102 21.93 5.52 -3.32
C ALA A 102 21.80 5.84 -4.82
N LYS A 103 21.88 4.84 -5.71
CA LYS A 103 21.70 5.00 -7.16
C LYS A 103 20.26 4.95 -7.62
N GLY A 104 19.39 4.21 -6.94
CA GLY A 104 18.02 4.02 -7.39
C GLY A 104 17.19 3.06 -6.55
N VAL A 105 16.00 2.79 -7.06
CA VAL A 105 15.02 1.89 -6.44
C VAL A 105 14.78 0.70 -7.38
N GLU A 106 14.85 -0.50 -6.81
CA GLU A 106 14.82 -1.76 -7.55
C GLU A 106 13.72 -2.68 -7.04
N LEU A 107 12.91 -3.22 -7.94
CA LEU A 107 11.90 -4.21 -7.60
C LEU A 107 12.55 -5.52 -7.19
N VAL A 108 12.18 -6.05 -6.02
CA VAL A 108 12.56 -7.40 -5.59
C VAL A 108 11.62 -8.40 -6.26
N ARG A 109 11.92 -8.78 -7.51
CA ARG A 109 11.06 -9.68 -8.33
C ARG A 109 10.77 -11.00 -7.64
N GLU A 110 11.78 -11.58 -6.99
CA GLU A 110 11.66 -12.82 -6.21
C GLU A 110 10.55 -12.74 -5.15
N TYR A 111 10.32 -11.57 -4.55
CA TYR A 111 9.22 -11.37 -3.62
C TYR A 111 7.86 -11.40 -4.34
N ALA A 112 7.75 -10.66 -5.45
CA ALA A 112 6.50 -10.52 -6.18
C ALA A 112 6.04 -11.83 -6.84
N GLU A 113 6.99 -12.70 -7.19
CA GLU A 113 6.76 -14.00 -7.84
C GLU A 113 6.70 -15.17 -6.85
N ALA A 114 7.16 -14.99 -5.60
CA ALA A 114 7.19 -16.05 -4.60
C ALA A 114 5.80 -16.59 -4.22
N THR A 115 5.78 -17.82 -3.69
CA THR A 115 4.61 -18.39 -3.02
C THR A 115 4.54 -17.91 -1.56
N HIS A 116 3.41 -17.30 -1.20
CA HIS A 116 3.15 -16.70 0.10
C HIS A 116 2.06 -17.45 0.86
N CYS A 117 2.16 -17.52 2.18
CA CYS A 117 1.08 -18.07 3.01
C CYS A 117 -0.13 -17.13 3.01
N ALA A 118 -1.29 -17.66 2.67
CA ALA A 118 -2.55 -16.93 2.70
C ALA A 118 -2.91 -16.53 4.14
N THR A 119 -3.60 -15.40 4.31
CA THR A 119 -4.14 -15.02 5.63
C THR A 119 -5.29 -15.94 6.04
N ALA A 120 -5.55 -16.05 7.34
CA ALA A 120 -6.66 -16.86 7.85
C ALA A 120 -8.02 -16.41 7.26
N GLU A 121 -8.21 -15.10 7.11
CA GLU A 121 -9.39 -14.50 6.50
C GLU A 121 -9.53 -14.90 5.02
N SER A 122 -8.42 -14.94 4.28
CA SER A 122 -8.42 -15.34 2.88
C SER A 122 -8.75 -16.82 2.72
N VAL A 123 -8.26 -17.66 3.64
CA VAL A 123 -8.64 -19.09 3.70
C VAL A 123 -10.13 -19.25 4.01
N GLU A 124 -10.67 -18.47 4.94
CA GLU A 124 -12.10 -18.49 5.27
C GLU A 124 -12.96 -18.05 4.06
N VAL A 125 -12.56 -16.97 3.38
CA VAL A 125 -13.23 -16.47 2.18
C VAL A 125 -13.18 -17.50 1.06
N ALA A 126 -12.01 -18.08 0.78
CA ALA A 126 -11.86 -19.11 -0.24
C ALA A 126 -12.73 -20.34 0.07
N LYS A 127 -12.71 -20.82 1.32
CA LYS A 127 -13.55 -21.93 1.78
C LYS A 127 -15.04 -21.61 1.65
N ARG A 128 -15.47 -20.39 2.01
CA ARG A 128 -16.87 -19.96 1.94
C ARG A 128 -17.42 -20.00 0.52
N TYR A 129 -16.59 -19.67 -0.47
CA TYR A 129 -17.00 -19.59 -1.87
C TYR A 129 -16.48 -20.76 -2.73
N GLY A 130 -15.97 -21.83 -2.10
CA GLY A 130 -15.52 -23.03 -2.82
C GLY A 130 -14.29 -22.80 -3.73
N LEU A 131 -13.45 -21.82 -3.41
CA LEU A 131 -12.27 -21.49 -4.20
C LEU A 131 -11.07 -22.35 -3.77
N PRO A 132 -10.40 -23.05 -4.70
CA PRO A 132 -9.23 -23.83 -4.37
C PRO A 132 -8.06 -22.90 -4.03
N LEU A 133 -7.46 -23.11 -2.85
CA LEU A 133 -6.15 -22.55 -2.52
C LEU A 133 -5.10 -23.66 -2.62
N LYS A 134 -3.93 -23.33 -3.18
CA LYS A 134 -2.81 -24.26 -3.20
C LYS A 134 -2.35 -24.50 -1.77
N GLU A 135 -2.28 -25.75 -1.35
CA GLU A 135 -1.67 -26.09 -0.06
C GLU A 135 -0.17 -26.36 -0.25
N SER A 136 0.64 -25.99 0.73
CA SER A 136 2.05 -26.31 0.76
C SER A 136 2.48 -26.69 2.18
N PRO A 137 3.39 -27.68 2.32
CA PRO A 137 3.89 -28.05 3.63
C PRO A 137 4.77 -26.92 4.16
N MET A 138 4.40 -26.38 5.31
CA MET A 138 5.18 -25.41 6.06
C MET A 138 5.70 -26.07 7.34
N ILE A 139 7.01 -26.02 7.54
CA ILE A 139 7.62 -26.48 8.78
C ILE A 139 7.58 -25.29 9.75
N SER A 140 7.05 -25.50 10.93
CA SER A 140 7.15 -24.55 12.04
C SER A 140 8.04 -25.14 13.12
N VAL A 141 8.85 -24.29 13.76
CA VAL A 141 9.69 -24.67 14.89
C VAL A 141 9.11 -24.01 16.13
N CYS A 142 8.63 -24.80 17.08
CA CYS A 142 8.12 -24.23 18.33
C CYS A 142 9.29 -23.71 19.19
N PRO A 143 9.03 -22.93 20.26
CA PRO A 143 10.09 -22.43 21.15
C PRO A 143 10.97 -23.53 21.77
N MET A 144 10.48 -24.77 21.84
CA MET A 144 11.25 -25.93 22.33
C MET A 144 12.13 -26.58 21.24
N GLY A 145 12.18 -26.01 20.03
CA GLY A 145 12.95 -26.56 18.90
C GLY A 145 12.27 -27.70 18.14
N ILE A 146 11.07 -28.13 18.54
CA ILE A 146 10.33 -29.20 17.87
C ILE A 146 9.83 -28.70 16.52
N ARG A 147 10.17 -29.46 15.45
CA ARG A 147 9.72 -29.21 14.09
C ARG A 147 8.37 -29.88 13.87
N THR A 148 7.36 -29.12 13.47
CA THR A 148 6.05 -29.64 13.03
C THR A 148 5.83 -29.24 11.58
N THR A 149 5.39 -30.18 10.75
CA THR A 149 5.00 -29.90 9.37
C THR A 149 3.49 -29.75 9.32
N THR A 150 3.00 -28.61 8.86
CA THR A 150 1.58 -28.30 8.70
C THR A 150 1.30 -27.92 7.27
N GLN A 151 0.21 -28.43 6.68
CA GLN A 151 -0.28 -27.90 5.41
C GLN A 151 -0.82 -26.49 5.63
N VAL A 152 -0.30 -25.51 4.89
CA VAL A 152 -0.82 -24.14 4.91
C VAL A 152 -1.29 -23.77 3.51
N ALA A 153 -2.42 -23.08 3.45
CA ALA A 153 -2.89 -22.51 2.21
C ALA A 153 -1.97 -21.37 1.77
N CYS A 154 -1.70 -21.33 0.48
CA CYS A 154 -0.75 -20.43 -0.16
C CYS A 154 -1.36 -19.76 -1.39
N VAL A 155 -0.79 -18.63 -1.75
CA VAL A 155 -1.07 -17.87 -2.96
C VAL A 155 0.23 -17.66 -3.74
N GLU A 156 0.17 -17.85 -5.05
CA GLU A 156 1.33 -17.67 -5.93
C GLU A 156 1.43 -16.22 -6.37
N GLY A 157 2.58 -15.59 -6.11
CA GLY A 157 2.81 -14.18 -6.38
C GLY A 157 1.90 -13.23 -5.61
N THR A 158 2.21 -11.95 -5.68
CA THR A 158 1.56 -10.90 -4.85
C THR A 158 0.63 -9.97 -5.63
N CYS A 159 0.67 -10.03 -6.96
CA CYS A 159 -0.09 -9.18 -7.85
C CYS A 159 -1.05 -9.98 -8.74
N PHE A 160 -1.98 -9.33 -9.42
CA PHE A 160 -2.95 -9.98 -10.31
C PHE A 160 -2.81 -9.50 -11.76
N SER A 161 -3.38 -10.29 -12.67
CA SER A 161 -3.21 -10.08 -14.11
C SER A 161 -4.03 -8.89 -14.64
N ALA A 162 -3.61 -8.38 -15.78
CA ALA A 162 -4.38 -7.44 -16.61
C ALA A 162 -5.83 -7.88 -16.86
N LYS A 163 -6.01 -9.18 -17.17
CA LYS A 163 -7.32 -9.77 -17.43
C LYS A 163 -8.22 -9.68 -16.20
N THR A 164 -7.70 -10.13 -15.05
CA THR A 164 -8.37 -10.00 -13.75
C THR A 164 -8.74 -8.56 -13.45
N CYS A 165 -7.84 -7.61 -13.74
CA CYS A 165 -8.09 -6.19 -13.56
C CYS A 165 -9.25 -5.68 -14.43
N ARG A 166 -9.30 -6.03 -15.72
CA ARG A 166 -10.41 -5.62 -16.61
C ARG A 166 -11.76 -6.14 -16.11
N GLU A 167 -11.82 -7.42 -15.72
CA GLU A 167 -13.05 -8.01 -15.16
C GLU A 167 -13.46 -7.33 -13.85
N LEU A 168 -12.50 -7.05 -12.97
CA LEU A 168 -12.72 -6.31 -11.72
C LEU A 168 -13.25 -4.89 -11.97
N LEU A 169 -12.68 -4.17 -12.93
CA LEU A 169 -13.08 -2.80 -13.25
C LEU A 169 -14.55 -2.73 -13.68
N ILE A 170 -15.05 -3.70 -14.45
CA ILE A 170 -16.47 -3.78 -14.83
C ILE A 170 -17.36 -3.82 -13.59
N HIS A 171 -17.03 -4.65 -12.59
CA HIS A 171 -17.78 -4.73 -11.34
C HIS A 171 -17.71 -3.43 -10.54
N VAL A 172 -16.50 -2.90 -10.38
CA VAL A 172 -16.23 -1.67 -9.64
C VAL A 172 -16.99 -0.46 -10.21
N GLU A 173 -16.94 -0.28 -11.52
CA GLU A 173 -17.62 0.81 -12.21
C GLU A 173 -19.14 0.70 -12.07
N ASN A 174 -19.69 -0.52 -12.22
CA ASN A 174 -21.12 -0.76 -12.03
C ASN A 174 -21.57 -0.43 -10.60
N ILE A 175 -20.77 -0.81 -9.59
CA ILE A 175 -21.03 -0.48 -8.19
C ILE A 175 -20.99 1.04 -7.98
N PHE A 176 -19.98 1.73 -8.52
CA PHE A 176 -19.85 3.17 -8.43
C PHE A 176 -21.07 3.89 -9.05
N LEU A 177 -21.51 3.46 -10.24
CA LEU A 177 -22.73 3.97 -10.87
C LEU A 177 -23.97 3.73 -10.00
N GLY A 178 -24.05 2.60 -9.30
CA GLY A 178 -25.09 2.33 -8.31
C GLY A 178 -25.09 3.34 -7.15
N VAL A 179 -23.91 3.73 -6.66
CA VAL A 179 -23.75 4.76 -5.63
C VAL A 179 -24.18 6.13 -6.16
N VAL A 180 -23.72 6.52 -7.37
CA VAL A 180 -24.13 7.78 -8.02
C VAL A 180 -25.66 7.85 -8.14
N LYS A 181 -26.29 6.79 -8.63
CA LYS A 181 -27.75 6.71 -8.77
C LYS A 181 -28.46 6.90 -7.44
N ALA A 182 -27.97 6.31 -6.35
CA ALA A 182 -28.56 6.46 -5.03
C ALA A 182 -28.43 7.90 -4.49
N ILE A 183 -27.28 8.56 -4.72
CA ILE A 183 -27.08 9.97 -4.35
C ILE A 183 -28.03 10.88 -5.13
N LEU A 184 -28.11 10.71 -6.44
CA LEU A 184 -28.99 11.50 -7.32
C LEU A 184 -30.47 11.34 -6.94
N LYS A 185 -30.86 10.15 -6.48
CA LYS A 185 -32.21 9.87 -5.91
C LYS A 185 -32.41 10.39 -4.49
N LYS A 186 -31.42 11.04 -3.89
CA LYS A 186 -31.43 11.53 -2.50
C LYS A 186 -31.75 10.43 -1.48
N ASP A 187 -31.21 9.23 -1.69
CA ASP A 187 -31.33 8.14 -0.73
C ASP A 187 -30.80 8.58 0.64
N LYS A 188 -31.66 8.54 1.66
CA LYS A 188 -31.39 9.11 2.99
C LYS A 188 -30.16 8.48 3.66
N GLU A 189 -29.99 7.17 3.55
CA GLU A 189 -28.88 6.45 4.17
C GLU A 189 -27.57 6.76 3.46
N VAL A 190 -27.60 6.87 2.13
CA VAL A 190 -26.43 7.24 1.34
C VAL A 190 -25.99 8.68 1.63
N VAL A 191 -26.93 9.64 1.61
CA VAL A 191 -26.64 11.04 1.94
C VAL A 191 -26.10 11.17 3.36
N LYS A 192 -26.68 10.44 4.32
CA LYS A 192 -26.18 10.41 5.70
C LYS A 192 -24.78 9.82 5.80
N ALA A 193 -24.44 8.80 5.03
CA ALA A 193 -23.09 8.23 5.03
C ALA A 193 -22.04 9.23 4.53
N PHE A 194 -22.39 10.09 3.58
CA PHE A 194 -21.51 11.10 3.00
C PHE A 194 -21.13 12.23 3.98
N THR A 195 -21.92 12.46 5.02
CA THR A 195 -21.57 13.45 6.05
C THR A 195 -20.30 13.08 6.82
N PHE A 196 -19.94 11.78 6.84
CA PHE A 196 -18.75 11.26 7.51
C PHE A 196 -17.49 11.28 6.63
N MET A 197 -17.59 11.73 5.39
CA MET A 197 -16.43 11.82 4.49
C MET A 197 -15.50 12.98 4.84
N SER A 198 -14.22 12.85 4.44
CA SER A 198 -13.28 13.97 4.52
C SER A 198 -13.69 15.12 3.57
N ALA A 199 -13.24 16.34 3.88
CA ALA A 199 -13.52 17.52 3.05
C ALA A 199 -13.10 17.32 1.59
N ARG A 200 -11.92 16.73 1.36
CA ARG A 200 -11.40 16.41 0.03
C ARG A 200 -12.37 15.60 -0.82
N TYR A 201 -12.92 14.52 -0.26
CA TYR A 201 -13.84 13.67 -1.04
C TYR A 201 -15.27 14.22 -1.11
N LYS A 202 -15.71 15.03 -0.14
CA LYS A 202 -16.95 15.81 -0.27
C LYS A 202 -16.85 16.77 -1.46
N GLU A 203 -15.71 17.44 -1.59
CA GLU A 203 -15.44 18.37 -2.68
C GLU A 203 -15.39 17.66 -4.04
N MET A 204 -14.79 16.47 -4.11
CA MET A 204 -14.79 15.63 -5.31
C MET A 204 -16.22 15.34 -5.79
N TRP A 205 -17.11 14.94 -4.88
CA TRP A 205 -18.51 14.69 -5.21
C TRP A 205 -19.27 15.96 -5.60
N ARG A 206 -19.00 17.08 -4.93
CA ARG A 206 -19.58 18.39 -5.29
C ARG A 206 -19.23 18.76 -6.73
N ILE A 207 -17.96 18.66 -7.11
CA ILE A 207 -17.46 18.95 -8.46
C ILE A 207 -18.11 18.03 -9.50
N LEU A 208 -18.11 16.71 -9.25
CA LEU A 208 -18.71 15.73 -10.16
C LEU A 208 -20.21 15.97 -10.37
N LEU A 209 -20.99 16.12 -9.29
CA LEU A 209 -22.43 16.31 -9.39
C LEU A 209 -22.78 17.65 -10.05
N HIS A 210 -22.02 18.71 -9.76
CA HIS A 210 -22.19 20.01 -10.39
C HIS A 210 -21.95 19.95 -11.90
N TYR A 211 -20.87 19.29 -12.33
CA TYR A 211 -20.58 19.09 -13.74
C TYR A 211 -21.70 18.34 -14.47
N LEU A 212 -22.23 17.27 -13.86
CA LEU A 212 -23.36 16.53 -14.41
C LEU A 212 -24.64 17.37 -14.52
N ASP A 213 -24.88 18.30 -13.57
CA ASP A 213 -25.99 19.26 -13.65
C ASP A 213 -25.82 20.24 -14.82
N VAL A 214 -24.62 20.76 -15.03
CA VAL A 214 -24.31 21.68 -16.15
C VAL A 214 -24.52 20.98 -17.48
N ARG A 215 -23.95 19.78 -17.66
CA ARG A 215 -24.09 19.01 -18.91
C ARG A 215 -25.53 18.61 -19.20
N TYR A 216 -26.31 18.23 -18.18
CA TYR A 216 -27.73 17.93 -18.36
C TYR A 216 -28.52 19.16 -18.85
N LYS A 217 -28.24 20.35 -18.29
CA LYS A 217 -28.93 21.59 -18.71
C LYS A 217 -28.58 21.98 -20.15
N GLN A 218 -27.32 21.81 -20.56
CA GLN A 218 -26.88 22.06 -21.94
C GLN A 218 -27.60 21.12 -22.93
N ASP A 219 -27.66 19.82 -22.60
CA ASP A 219 -28.37 18.82 -23.42
C ASP A 219 -29.87 19.15 -23.55
N GLN A 220 -30.52 19.60 -22.46
CA GLN A 220 -31.92 20.05 -22.50
C GLN A 220 -32.11 21.29 -23.38
N GLN A 221 -31.18 22.25 -23.36
CA GLN A 221 -31.24 23.44 -24.21
C GLN A 221 -31.07 23.10 -25.70
N GLU A 222 -30.14 22.20 -26.03
CA GLU A 222 -29.93 21.71 -27.39
C GLU A 222 -31.17 20.97 -27.92
N HIS A 223 -31.83 20.16 -27.07
CA HIS A 223 -33.07 19.48 -27.45
C HIS A 223 -34.26 20.43 -27.59
N GLN A 224 -34.33 21.48 -26.76
CA GLN A 224 -35.37 22.52 -26.88
C GLN A 224 -35.23 23.31 -28.18
N HIS A 225 -34.01 23.56 -28.65
CA HIS A 225 -33.79 24.24 -29.93
C HIS A 225 -34.20 23.39 -31.13
N ASN A 226 -34.16 22.06 -31.00
CA ASN A 226 -34.49 21.11 -32.06
C ASN A 226 -35.95 20.62 -32.04
N ARG A 227 -36.73 20.85 -30.96
CA ARG A 227 -38.14 20.45 -30.89
C ARG A 227 -39.04 21.48 -31.60
N SER A 228 -39.79 20.99 -32.59
CA SER A 228 -40.88 21.72 -33.26
C SER A 228 -41.95 22.19 -32.25
N VAL A 229 -42.62 23.31 -32.55
CA VAL A 229 -43.49 24.10 -31.66
C VAL A 229 -44.77 23.37 -31.18
N ASP A 230 -45.13 22.21 -31.74
CA ASP A 230 -46.48 21.63 -31.58
C ASP A 230 -46.78 20.81 -30.30
N ASP A 231 -45.82 20.47 -29.44
CA ASP A 231 -46.01 19.46 -28.36
C ASP A 231 -46.11 20.00 -26.90
N THR A 232 -46.58 21.22 -26.69
CA THR A 232 -46.23 22.00 -25.47
C THR A 232 -46.95 21.65 -24.13
N ILE A 233 -47.85 20.67 -24.02
CA ILE A 233 -48.84 20.70 -22.91
C ILE A 233 -48.67 19.67 -21.75
N SER A 234 -47.75 18.68 -21.76
CA SER A 234 -47.78 17.60 -20.73
C SER A 234 -46.45 17.09 -20.11
N GLU A 235 -45.53 17.94 -19.62
CA GLU A 235 -44.18 17.46 -19.20
C GLU A 235 -43.60 17.92 -17.84
N LYS A 236 -44.39 18.34 -16.83
CA LYS A 236 -43.80 18.88 -15.57
C LYS A 236 -43.38 17.85 -14.50
N THR A 237 -43.98 16.66 -14.42
CA THR A 237 -43.67 15.66 -13.36
C THR A 237 -42.64 14.59 -13.75
N THR A 238 -42.33 14.44 -15.04
CA THR A 238 -41.32 13.50 -15.56
C THR A 238 -39.88 14.01 -15.43
N SER A 239 -39.70 15.31 -15.14
CA SER A 239 -38.41 15.99 -15.25
C SER A 239 -37.30 15.45 -14.32
N THR A 240 -37.62 15.09 -13.07
CA THR A 240 -36.59 14.68 -12.09
C THR A 240 -36.07 13.26 -12.33
N THR A 241 -36.97 12.31 -12.63
CA THR A 241 -36.59 10.93 -12.98
C THR A 241 -35.75 10.91 -14.26
N ASN A 242 -36.17 11.69 -15.27
CA ASN A 242 -35.44 11.82 -16.53
C ASN A 242 -34.01 12.37 -16.30
N ALA A 243 -33.86 13.37 -15.41
CA ALA A 243 -32.53 13.91 -15.08
C ALA A 243 -31.60 12.88 -14.42
N VAL A 244 -32.11 12.06 -13.49
CA VAL A 244 -31.31 11.01 -12.84
C VAL A 244 -30.85 9.97 -13.85
N GLU A 245 -31.75 9.51 -14.71
CA GLU A 245 -31.45 8.50 -15.73
C GLU A 245 -30.45 9.02 -16.76
N TRP A 246 -30.64 10.25 -17.23
CA TRP A 246 -29.71 10.89 -18.16
C TRP A 246 -28.29 10.94 -17.59
N LYS A 247 -28.13 11.40 -16.34
CA LYS A 247 -26.80 11.51 -15.70
C LYS A 247 -26.12 10.16 -15.50
N CYS A 248 -26.91 9.15 -15.11
CA CYS A 248 -26.39 7.79 -14.98
C CYS A 248 -25.95 7.23 -16.34
N LYS A 249 -26.75 7.44 -17.39
CA LYS A 249 -26.43 7.02 -18.76
C LYS A 249 -25.20 7.75 -19.30
N PHE A 250 -25.08 9.05 -19.04
CA PHE A 250 -23.92 9.86 -19.43
C PHE A 250 -22.61 9.27 -18.87
N LEU A 251 -22.57 8.97 -17.56
CA LEU A 251 -21.42 8.33 -16.93
C LEU A 251 -21.20 6.90 -17.41
N GLN A 252 -22.28 6.13 -17.62
CA GLN A 252 -22.19 4.76 -18.10
C GLN A 252 -21.60 4.67 -19.51
N GLN A 253 -21.84 5.65 -20.37
CA GLN A 253 -21.23 5.75 -21.69
C GLN A 253 -19.76 6.21 -21.64
N ARG A 254 -19.35 6.82 -20.52
CA ARG A 254 -18.01 7.39 -20.31
C ARG A 254 -17.33 6.81 -19.08
N ARG A 255 -17.39 5.50 -18.89
CA ARG A 255 -16.81 4.83 -17.69
C ARG A 255 -15.33 5.13 -17.50
N GLN A 256 -14.60 5.23 -18.61
CA GLN A 256 -13.19 5.60 -18.64
C GLN A 256 -12.91 6.94 -17.94
N LEU A 257 -13.89 7.85 -17.88
CA LEU A 257 -13.79 9.11 -17.15
C LEU A 257 -13.41 8.88 -15.68
N LEU A 258 -13.99 7.85 -15.04
CA LEU A 258 -13.71 7.53 -13.64
C LEU A 258 -12.23 7.20 -13.41
N ARG A 259 -11.59 6.56 -14.40
CA ARG A 259 -10.16 6.24 -14.37
C ARG A 259 -9.32 7.47 -14.69
N ALA A 260 -9.66 8.19 -15.75
CA ALA A 260 -8.93 9.37 -16.19
C ALA A 260 -8.89 10.49 -15.14
N VAL A 261 -9.96 10.67 -14.37
CA VAL A 261 -9.98 11.66 -13.27
C VAL A 261 -9.42 11.12 -11.95
N GLY A 262 -9.02 9.85 -11.89
CA GLY A 262 -8.44 9.22 -10.70
C GLY A 262 -9.44 8.80 -9.61
N ILE A 263 -10.75 8.74 -9.91
CA ILE A 263 -11.74 8.18 -8.97
C ILE A 263 -11.54 6.67 -8.83
N VAL A 264 -11.30 5.98 -9.95
CA VAL A 264 -10.89 4.58 -9.98
C VAL A 264 -9.42 4.54 -10.38
N ARG A 265 -8.54 4.16 -9.47
CA ARG A 265 -7.10 4.07 -9.72
C ARG A 265 -6.71 2.62 -9.96
N VAL A 266 -5.88 2.39 -10.98
CA VAL A 266 -5.23 1.10 -11.24
C VAL A 266 -3.76 1.31 -10.99
N GLU A 267 -3.23 0.64 -9.97
CA GLU A 267 -1.83 0.75 -9.59
C GLU A 267 -1.04 -0.39 -10.21
N LEU A 268 -0.12 -0.05 -11.11
CA LEU A 268 0.72 -1.01 -11.81
C LEU A 268 2.05 -1.22 -11.08
N VAL A 269 2.63 -2.40 -11.23
CA VAL A 269 3.99 -2.67 -10.78
C VAL A 269 4.96 -2.09 -11.78
N ASP A 270 5.83 -1.19 -11.34
CA ASP A 270 6.94 -0.76 -12.16
C ASP A 270 8.11 -1.75 -12.02
N THR A 271 8.44 -2.37 -13.15
CA THR A 271 9.48 -3.39 -13.24
C THR A 271 10.83 -2.82 -13.68
N LYS A 272 10.87 -1.56 -14.11
CA LYS A 272 12.09 -0.88 -14.54
C LYS A 272 12.82 -0.37 -13.30
N ARG A 273 14.15 -0.45 -13.35
CA ARG A 273 15.00 0.20 -12.33
C ARG A 273 14.71 1.70 -12.39
N MET A 274 14.19 2.25 -11.31
CA MET A 274 13.92 3.68 -11.23
C MET A 274 15.23 4.38 -10.88
N ILE A 275 15.86 4.95 -11.91
CA ILE A 275 16.88 5.96 -11.71
C ILE A 275 16.11 7.22 -11.33
N CYS A 276 16.05 7.51 -10.03
CA CYS A 276 15.48 8.77 -9.58
C CYS A 276 16.48 9.88 -9.93
N GLU A 277 16.40 10.39 -11.15
CA GLU A 277 16.84 11.74 -11.42
C GLU A 277 15.88 12.65 -10.63
N ILE A 278 16.31 13.03 -9.43
CA ILE A 278 15.56 13.94 -8.55
C ILE A 278 15.55 15.37 -9.16
N GLU A 279 16.20 15.56 -10.30
CA GLU A 279 16.29 16.81 -11.02
C GLU A 279 14.98 17.11 -11.77
N GLY A 280 14.09 17.85 -11.09
CA GLY A 280 13.17 18.76 -11.77
C GLY A 280 11.72 18.66 -11.34
N TYR A 281 11.32 19.55 -10.43
CA TYR A 281 9.93 19.88 -10.07
C TYR A 281 9.04 20.37 -11.26
N CYS A 282 9.48 20.24 -12.52
CA CYS A 282 8.77 20.68 -13.72
C CYS A 282 7.81 19.63 -14.31
N THR A 283 7.72 18.43 -13.77
CA THR A 283 6.85 17.37 -14.33
C THR A 283 5.38 17.52 -13.93
N ALA A 284 5.08 18.16 -12.79
CA ALA A 284 3.70 18.27 -12.30
C ALA A 284 2.78 19.04 -13.26
N ASP A 285 3.25 20.17 -13.80
CA ASP A 285 2.46 20.98 -14.74
C ASP A 285 2.28 20.29 -16.09
N LYS A 286 3.30 19.56 -16.56
CA LYS A 286 3.21 18.79 -17.80
C LYS A 286 2.18 17.66 -17.67
N ASN A 287 2.27 16.90 -16.58
CA ASN A 287 1.33 15.81 -16.29
C ASN A 287 -0.11 16.35 -16.14
N ALA A 288 -0.30 17.48 -15.46
CA ALA A 288 -1.62 18.09 -15.31
C ALA A 288 -2.25 18.48 -16.67
N LYS A 289 -1.46 19.02 -17.59
CA LYS A 289 -1.92 19.36 -18.96
C LYS A 289 -2.29 18.11 -19.76
N GLU A 290 -1.49 17.06 -19.67
CA GLU A 290 -1.73 15.79 -20.34
C GLU A 290 -3.00 15.11 -19.83
N ILE A 291 -3.16 15.00 -18.51
CA ILE A 291 -4.38 14.44 -17.90
C ILE A 291 -5.60 15.26 -18.31
N LYS A 292 -5.50 16.59 -18.28
CA LYS A 292 -6.58 17.47 -18.72
C LYS A 292 -6.97 17.18 -20.18
N SER A 293 -6.00 17.05 -21.08
CA SER A 293 -6.26 16.71 -22.49
C SER A 293 -6.95 15.36 -22.63
N THR A 294 -6.48 14.33 -21.92
CA THR A 294 -7.10 13.00 -21.93
C THR A 294 -8.53 13.02 -21.39
N VAL A 295 -8.80 13.75 -20.31
CA VAL A 295 -10.15 13.90 -19.76
C VAL A 295 -11.07 14.60 -20.77
N LEU A 296 -10.63 15.69 -21.41
CA LEU A 296 -11.42 16.39 -22.43
C LEU A 296 -11.72 15.50 -23.64
N ARG A 297 -10.76 14.69 -24.08
CA ARG A 297 -10.94 13.69 -25.15
C ARG A 297 -12.01 12.66 -24.78
N ILE A 298 -11.97 12.12 -23.57
CA ILE A 298 -12.97 11.14 -23.08
C ILE A 298 -14.36 11.76 -22.95
N LEU A 299 -14.43 13.03 -22.54
CA LEU A 299 -15.70 13.76 -22.47
C LEU A 299 -16.27 14.01 -23.86
N GLY A 300 -15.41 14.19 -24.87
CA GLY A 300 -15.77 14.63 -26.22
C GLY A 300 -16.29 16.06 -26.21
N ASP A 301 -15.78 16.88 -25.28
CA ASP A 301 -16.27 18.24 -25.01
C ASP A 301 -15.12 19.13 -24.54
N GLU A 302 -14.78 20.14 -25.35
CA GLU A 302 -13.76 21.15 -25.05
C GLU A 302 -14.35 22.43 -24.43
N SER A 303 -15.62 22.39 -24.00
CA SER A 303 -16.25 23.52 -23.33
C SER A 303 -15.46 23.99 -22.11
N LYS A 304 -15.60 25.28 -21.79
CA LYS A 304 -14.99 25.89 -20.61
C LYS A 304 -15.35 25.12 -19.33
N ASP A 305 -16.58 24.62 -19.22
CA ASP A 305 -17.05 23.87 -18.05
C ASP A 305 -16.36 22.50 -17.93
N SER A 306 -16.17 21.78 -19.04
CA SER A 306 -15.41 20.52 -19.07
C SER A 306 -13.94 20.73 -18.73
N SER A 307 -13.33 21.82 -19.23
CA SER A 307 -11.97 22.22 -18.87
C SER A 307 -11.82 22.53 -17.37
N ILE A 308 -12.77 23.29 -16.79
CA ILE A 308 -12.77 23.62 -15.35
C ILE A 308 -12.96 22.35 -14.52
N PHE A 309 -13.91 21.48 -14.90
CA PHE A 309 -14.15 20.21 -14.23
C PHE A 309 -12.88 19.35 -14.22
N ALA A 310 -12.27 19.12 -15.39
CA ALA A 310 -11.07 18.31 -15.54
C ALA A 310 -9.91 18.83 -14.68
N GLU A 311 -9.68 20.14 -14.68
CA GLU A 311 -8.61 20.78 -13.91
C GLU A 311 -8.85 20.66 -12.40
N GLN A 312 -10.06 20.98 -11.94
CA GLN A 312 -10.40 20.92 -10.52
C GLN A 312 -10.33 19.50 -9.96
N ILE A 313 -10.90 18.52 -10.66
CA ILE A 313 -10.95 17.14 -10.16
C ILE A 313 -9.58 16.47 -10.18
N THR A 314 -8.79 16.70 -11.24
CA THR A 314 -7.44 16.14 -11.39
C THR A 314 -6.52 16.70 -10.31
N ARG A 315 -6.55 18.01 -10.09
CA ARG A 315 -5.79 18.66 -9.02
C ARG A 315 -6.20 18.17 -7.63
N LEU A 316 -7.50 17.99 -7.41
CA LEU A 316 -8.04 17.53 -6.13
C LEU A 316 -7.64 16.07 -5.83
N LEU A 317 -7.66 15.19 -6.83
CA LEU A 317 -7.37 13.77 -6.64
C LEU A 317 -5.88 13.43 -6.82
N GLY A 318 -5.10 14.32 -7.44
CA GLY A 318 -3.70 14.07 -7.76
C GLY A 318 -3.58 12.90 -8.73
N ALA A 319 -4.45 12.85 -9.74
CA ALA A 319 -4.40 11.80 -10.75
C ALA A 319 -3.06 11.85 -11.49
N GLU A 320 -2.59 10.68 -11.91
CA GLU A 320 -1.40 10.54 -12.76
C GLU A 320 -1.86 10.32 -14.22
N PRO A 321 -1.02 10.64 -15.23
CA PRO A 321 -1.35 10.36 -16.62
C PRO A 321 -1.76 8.91 -16.81
N TYR A 322 -2.97 8.72 -17.33
CA TYR A 322 -3.50 7.39 -17.65
C TYR A 322 -3.06 7.02 -19.05
N ASP A 323 -2.26 5.96 -19.16
CA ASP A 323 -1.83 5.42 -20.46
C ASP A 323 -2.97 4.58 -21.05
N ASP A 324 -3.68 5.15 -22.01
CA ASP A 324 -4.88 4.56 -22.66
C ASP A 324 -4.51 3.37 -23.56
N ASP A 325 -3.22 3.20 -23.88
CA ASP A 325 -2.72 2.15 -24.77
C ASP A 325 -3.00 0.73 -24.24
N TYR A 326 -3.32 0.62 -22.94
CA TYR A 326 -3.65 -0.67 -22.31
C TYR A 326 -4.95 -1.31 -22.82
N ASP A 327 -5.94 -0.50 -23.23
CA ASP A 327 -7.22 -1.00 -23.72
C ASP A 327 -7.25 -1.11 -25.27
N ASN A 328 -6.42 -0.34 -25.99
CA ASN A 328 -6.50 -0.23 -27.45
C ASN A 328 -5.70 -1.30 -28.22
N ASN A 329 -4.65 -1.88 -27.65
CA ASN A 329 -3.75 -2.78 -28.41
C ASN A 329 -4.34 -4.15 -28.75
N ASN A 330 -5.50 -4.53 -28.20
CA ASN A 330 -6.03 -5.89 -28.39
C ASN A 330 -7.06 -6.05 -29.53
N ASN A 331 -7.51 -4.96 -30.16
CA ASN A 331 -8.57 -5.01 -31.17
C ASN A 331 -8.09 -4.86 -32.63
N ASN A 332 -6.80 -4.59 -32.89
CA ASN A 332 -6.29 -4.35 -34.26
C ASN A 332 -5.58 -5.55 -34.92
N ASN A 333 -5.68 -6.77 -34.37
CA ASN A 333 -4.98 -7.95 -34.92
C ASN A 333 -5.67 -8.67 -36.09
N ASN A 334 -6.62 -8.04 -36.77
CA ASN A 334 -7.23 -8.58 -37.99
C ASN A 334 -6.82 -7.75 -39.22
N ASN A 335 -5.71 -8.14 -39.86
CA ASN A 335 -5.62 -8.44 -41.31
C ASN A 335 -4.22 -8.13 -41.91
N ASN A 336 -3.58 -9.19 -42.43
CA ASN A 336 -2.69 -9.20 -43.61
C ASN A 336 -1.33 -8.49 -43.57
N THR A 337 -0.41 -8.98 -42.75
CA THR A 337 1.03 -8.84 -43.07
C THR A 337 1.77 -10.17 -42.85
N ILE A 338 1.77 -11.00 -43.90
CA ILE A 338 2.64 -12.18 -44.02
C ILE A 338 4.06 -11.66 -44.24
N GLY A 339 4.83 -11.49 -43.16
CA GLY A 339 6.21 -11.03 -43.22
C GLY A 339 7.04 -11.63 -42.08
N ASN A 340 7.80 -12.67 -42.40
CA ASN A 340 8.77 -13.37 -41.55
C ASN A 340 9.58 -12.39 -40.67
N SER A 341 9.35 -12.41 -39.36
CA SER A 341 10.24 -11.77 -38.38
C SER A 341 10.18 -12.53 -37.04
N ASP A 342 11.05 -13.55 -36.94
CA ASP A 342 11.22 -14.47 -35.79
C ASP A 342 11.82 -13.83 -34.51
N SER A 343 11.52 -12.56 -34.21
CA SER A 343 12.11 -11.86 -33.05
C SER A 343 11.13 -11.07 -32.17
N ASN A 344 9.83 -11.37 -32.23
CA ASN A 344 8.78 -10.60 -31.52
C ASN A 344 8.12 -11.29 -30.32
N SER A 345 8.60 -12.45 -29.85
CA SER A 345 7.98 -13.16 -28.71
C SER A 345 8.20 -12.52 -27.33
N ASP A 346 9.05 -11.51 -27.21
CA ASP A 346 9.39 -10.88 -25.91
C ASP A 346 8.59 -9.62 -25.57
N ARG A 347 7.70 -9.15 -26.46
CA ARG A 347 6.85 -7.98 -26.18
C ARG A 347 5.52 -8.33 -25.50
N ASP A 348 5.00 -9.54 -25.72
CA ASP A 348 3.76 -10.00 -25.07
C ASP A 348 3.93 -10.39 -23.59
N SER A 349 5.16 -10.54 -23.10
CA SER A 349 5.43 -10.85 -21.69
C SER A 349 5.41 -9.62 -20.77
N GLN A 350 5.33 -8.41 -21.33
CA GLN A 350 5.28 -7.15 -20.57
C GLN A 350 3.88 -6.61 -20.29
N VAL A 351 2.84 -7.45 -20.45
CA VAL A 351 1.48 -7.12 -20.02
C VAL A 351 1.51 -6.76 -18.53
N GLY A 352 1.30 -5.48 -18.22
CA GLY A 352 1.54 -4.88 -16.91
C GLY A 352 0.88 -5.64 -15.76
N VAL A 353 1.67 -5.99 -14.75
CA VAL A 353 1.21 -6.65 -13.54
C VAL A 353 0.52 -5.63 -12.64
N VAL A 354 -0.69 -5.93 -12.16
CA VAL A 354 -1.50 -4.99 -11.36
C VAL A 354 -1.31 -5.27 -9.87
N ALA A 355 -0.81 -4.26 -9.15
CA ALA A 355 -0.58 -4.34 -7.72
C ALA A 355 -1.89 -4.23 -6.93
N GLN A 356 -2.71 -3.21 -7.24
CA GLN A 356 -4.03 -3.00 -6.62
C GLN A 356 -4.93 -2.13 -7.50
N VAL A 357 -6.23 -2.17 -7.22
CA VAL A 357 -7.23 -1.23 -7.76
C VAL A 357 -7.85 -0.48 -6.59
N MET A 358 -8.08 0.83 -6.71
CA MET A 358 -8.70 1.64 -5.66
C MET A 358 -9.90 2.40 -6.20
N VAL A 359 -10.96 2.49 -5.40
CA VAL A 359 -12.13 3.33 -5.68
C VAL A 359 -12.23 4.39 -4.60
N LEU A 360 -12.10 5.65 -4.99
CA LEU A 360 -12.09 6.80 -4.11
C LEU A 360 -13.51 7.37 -3.91
N GLY A 361 -13.68 8.10 -2.80
CA GLY A 361 -14.92 8.79 -2.48
C GLY A 361 -16.07 7.87 -2.07
N ILE A 362 -15.78 6.67 -1.59
CA ILE A 362 -16.81 5.76 -1.07
C ILE A 362 -16.71 5.73 0.46
N PRO A 363 -17.67 6.28 1.21
CA PRO A 363 -17.67 6.16 2.67
C PRO A 363 -17.74 4.70 3.10
N ILE A 364 -16.94 4.31 4.09
CA ILE A 364 -16.89 2.93 4.61
C ILE A 364 -18.27 2.36 4.99
N LYS A 365 -19.19 3.21 5.45
CA LYS A 365 -20.56 2.83 5.84
C LYS A 365 -21.38 2.26 4.68
N LEU A 366 -20.98 2.54 3.44
CA LEU A 366 -21.64 2.05 2.23
C LEU A 366 -21.10 0.70 1.74
N PHE A 367 -19.99 0.21 2.30
CA PHE A 367 -19.38 -1.05 1.88
C PHE A 367 -20.36 -2.22 1.99
N SER A 368 -21.05 -2.36 3.14
CA SER A 368 -22.02 -3.43 3.36
C SER A 368 -23.19 -3.43 2.38
N ARG A 369 -23.58 -2.25 1.87
CA ARG A 369 -24.71 -2.10 0.95
C ARG A 369 -24.31 -2.36 -0.50
N PHE A 370 -23.16 -1.83 -0.91
CA PHE A 370 -22.79 -1.77 -2.33
C PHE A 370 -21.69 -2.76 -2.74
N PHE A 371 -20.85 -3.22 -1.82
CA PHE A 371 -19.72 -4.10 -2.12
C PHE A 371 -19.92 -5.52 -1.57
N LYS A 372 -20.53 -5.65 -0.38
CA LYS A 372 -20.80 -6.97 0.23
C LYS A 372 -21.55 -7.94 -0.70
N PRO A 373 -22.56 -7.50 -1.49
CA PRO A 373 -23.24 -8.39 -2.44
C PRO A 373 -22.34 -8.96 -3.54
N HIS A 374 -21.16 -8.38 -3.77
CA HIS A 374 -20.22 -8.76 -4.82
C HIS A 374 -18.97 -9.47 -4.31
N LEU A 375 -18.88 -9.78 -3.00
CA LEU A 375 -17.70 -10.41 -2.41
C LEU A 375 -17.38 -11.78 -3.03
N GLU A 376 -18.40 -12.55 -3.41
CA GLU A 376 -18.23 -13.82 -4.10
C GLU A 376 -17.57 -13.61 -5.48
N SER A 377 -18.06 -12.64 -6.27
CA SER A 377 -17.46 -12.30 -7.56
C SER A 377 -16.01 -11.81 -7.42
N PHE A 378 -15.71 -11.00 -6.41
CA PHE A 378 -14.34 -10.56 -6.14
C PHE A 378 -13.43 -11.73 -5.77
N ALA A 379 -13.90 -12.62 -4.91
CA ALA A 379 -13.15 -13.79 -4.50
C ALA A 379 -12.89 -14.73 -5.70
N ALA A 380 -13.88 -14.92 -6.58
CA ALA A 380 -13.73 -15.71 -7.82
C ALA A 380 -12.68 -15.11 -8.77
N LEU A 381 -12.51 -13.78 -8.77
CA LEU A 381 -11.43 -13.09 -9.47
C LEU A 381 -10.06 -13.19 -8.75
N GLY A 382 -10.00 -13.83 -7.58
CA GLY A 382 -8.78 -13.93 -6.78
C GLY A 382 -8.39 -12.62 -6.10
N VAL A 383 -9.34 -11.71 -5.86
CA VAL A 383 -9.09 -10.41 -5.20
C VAL A 383 -9.95 -10.22 -3.95
N THR A 384 -9.45 -9.43 -3.01
CA THR A 384 -10.15 -9.06 -1.78
C THR A 384 -10.48 -7.58 -1.80
N ALA A 385 -11.74 -7.24 -1.51
CA ALA A 385 -12.18 -5.87 -1.30
C ALA A 385 -11.94 -5.44 0.16
N ILE A 386 -11.09 -4.43 0.36
CA ILE A 386 -10.66 -3.91 1.65
C ILE A 386 -11.31 -2.52 1.85
N PRO A 387 -12.30 -2.41 2.75
CA PRO A 387 -12.91 -1.11 3.05
C PRO A 387 -11.94 -0.19 3.79
N GLN A 388 -11.88 1.07 3.36
CA GLN A 388 -11.16 2.17 3.99
C GLN A 388 -12.14 3.32 4.28
N PRO A 389 -11.79 4.31 5.14
CA PRO A 389 -12.73 5.35 5.55
C PRO A 389 -13.44 6.09 4.41
N ASN A 390 -12.74 6.35 3.29
CA ASN A 390 -13.28 7.07 2.13
C ASN A 390 -12.99 6.35 0.79
N SER A 391 -12.63 5.07 0.83
CA SER A 391 -12.22 4.32 -0.36
C SER A 391 -12.45 2.83 -0.17
N VAL A 392 -12.41 2.08 -1.27
CA VAL A 392 -12.32 0.62 -1.26
C VAL A 392 -11.11 0.22 -2.08
N VAL A 393 -10.24 -0.60 -1.50
CA VAL A 393 -9.03 -1.10 -2.16
C VAL A 393 -9.22 -2.56 -2.51
N PHE A 394 -8.81 -2.94 -3.70
CA PHE A 394 -8.82 -4.31 -4.19
C PHE A 394 -7.38 -4.75 -4.38
N SER A 395 -7.01 -5.79 -3.64
CA SER A 395 -5.69 -6.40 -3.71
C SER A 395 -5.85 -7.89 -3.99
N LYS A 396 -4.78 -8.55 -4.39
CA LYS A 396 -4.79 -10.00 -4.55
C LYS A 396 -5.20 -10.68 -3.24
N MET A 397 -6.09 -11.65 -3.32
CA MET A 397 -6.52 -12.44 -2.17
C MET A 397 -5.31 -13.11 -1.51
N GLY A 398 -5.26 -13.11 -0.17
CA GLY A 398 -4.12 -13.62 0.60
C GLY A 398 -2.99 -12.62 0.82
N ILE A 399 -3.00 -11.46 0.14
CA ILE A 399 -1.94 -10.45 0.25
C ILE A 399 -2.38 -9.32 1.19
N CYS A 400 -1.50 -8.98 2.14
CA CYS A 400 -1.70 -7.88 3.07
C CYS A 400 -0.35 -7.42 3.66
N LYS A 401 -0.37 -6.44 4.59
CA LYS A 401 0.86 -5.93 5.22
C LYS A 401 1.68 -7.01 5.94
N SER A 402 1.08 -8.13 6.37
CA SER A 402 1.83 -9.23 6.99
C SER A 402 2.58 -10.10 5.99
N THR A 403 2.22 -10.05 4.69
CA THR A 403 2.85 -10.85 3.63
C THR A 403 4.36 -10.59 3.56
N ILE A 404 4.77 -9.32 3.57
CA ILE A 404 6.20 -8.97 3.55
C ILE A 404 6.93 -9.46 4.81
N ILE A 405 6.31 -9.36 5.99
CA ILE A 405 6.93 -9.85 7.23
C ILE A 405 7.10 -11.37 7.17
N ARG A 406 6.09 -12.12 6.69
CA ARG A 406 6.22 -13.57 6.49
C ARG A 406 7.35 -13.92 5.54
N TYR A 407 7.49 -13.18 4.44
CA TYR A 407 8.58 -13.37 3.48
C TYR A 407 9.95 -13.09 4.09
N LEU A 408 10.11 -11.96 4.78
CA LEU A 408 11.36 -11.55 5.39
C LEU A 408 11.76 -12.43 6.57
N ILE A 409 10.80 -13.00 7.31
CA ILE A 409 11.08 -13.88 8.46
C ILE A 409 11.23 -15.34 8.04
N LYS A 410 10.68 -15.75 6.88
CA LYS A 410 10.62 -17.14 6.39
C LYS A 410 11.95 -17.82 6.67
N GLN A 411 11.99 -18.59 7.76
CA GLN A 411 13.25 -19.04 8.36
C GLN A 411 14.07 -19.79 7.31
N GLN A 412 15.39 -19.82 7.54
CA GLN A 412 16.45 -20.62 6.89
C GLN A 412 16.11 -22.05 6.41
N GLN A 413 14.89 -22.56 6.57
CA GLN A 413 14.37 -23.77 5.94
C GLN A 413 14.55 -23.77 4.42
N GLN A 414 14.35 -22.64 3.73
CA GLN A 414 14.71 -22.56 2.30
C GLN A 414 16.22 -22.61 2.10
N GLN A 415 17.03 -22.01 2.98
CA GLN A 415 18.49 -22.12 2.87
C GLN A 415 18.97 -23.57 3.13
N GLN A 416 18.34 -24.33 4.02
CA GLN A 416 18.66 -25.75 4.23
C GLN A 416 18.18 -26.62 3.07
N GLN A 417 16.95 -26.40 2.57
CA GLN A 417 16.45 -27.09 1.38
C GLN A 417 17.26 -26.74 0.12
N GLN A 418 17.63 -25.48 -0.07
CA GLN A 418 18.50 -25.04 -1.16
C GLN A 418 19.92 -25.54 -0.98
N GLN A 419 20.48 -25.59 0.23
CA GLN A 419 21.78 -26.23 0.45
C GLN A 419 21.72 -27.74 0.17
N GLN A 420 20.58 -28.38 0.43
CA GLN A 420 20.38 -29.80 0.15
C GLN A 420 20.17 -30.05 -1.36
N GLN A 421 19.37 -29.22 -2.03
CA GLN A 421 19.22 -29.21 -3.49
C GLN A 421 20.50 -28.80 -4.21
N GLU A 422 21.28 -27.85 -3.70
CA GLU A 422 22.58 -27.47 -4.25
C GLU A 422 23.61 -28.57 -4.03
N LYS A 423 23.54 -29.30 -2.92
CA LYS A 423 24.34 -30.52 -2.73
C LYS A 423 23.93 -31.59 -3.74
N GLU A 424 22.64 -31.84 -3.93
CA GLU A 424 22.13 -32.81 -4.92
C GLU A 424 22.46 -32.40 -6.36
N ASN A 425 22.28 -31.12 -6.71
CA ASN A 425 22.60 -30.57 -8.02
C ASN A 425 24.11 -30.53 -8.26
N LYS A 426 24.93 -30.18 -7.27
CA LYS A 426 26.39 -30.31 -7.38
C LYS A 426 26.78 -31.77 -7.58
N MET A 427 26.12 -32.71 -6.90
CA MET A 427 26.37 -34.14 -7.09
C MET A 427 26.04 -34.60 -8.51
N LYS A 428 24.99 -34.04 -9.14
CA LYS A 428 24.65 -34.28 -10.56
C LYS A 428 25.57 -33.56 -11.55
N MET A 429 26.06 -32.37 -11.22
CA MET A 429 26.90 -31.55 -12.11
C MET A 429 28.34 -32.07 -12.24
N TYR A 430 28.79 -32.98 -11.37
CA TYR A 430 30.08 -33.66 -11.54
C TYR A 430 30.06 -34.71 -12.67
N ASP A 431 28.90 -35.05 -13.24
CA ASP A 431 28.78 -35.95 -14.40
C ASP A 431 28.76 -35.24 -15.77
N GLU A 432 28.63 -33.91 -15.82
CA GLU A 432 28.45 -33.15 -17.08
C GLU A 432 29.38 -31.93 -17.17
N ARG A 433 30.70 -32.15 -17.20
CA ARG A 433 31.67 -31.10 -17.51
C ARG A 433 31.97 -31.05 -19.02
N GLU A 434 31.32 -30.15 -19.74
CA GLU A 434 31.94 -29.39 -20.85
C GLU A 434 31.03 -28.25 -21.34
N ASN A 435 31.61 -27.04 -21.44
CA ASN A 435 31.12 -25.83 -22.14
C ASN A 435 29.83 -25.12 -21.69
N CYS A 436 29.98 -23.96 -21.04
CA CYS A 436 29.63 -22.64 -21.60
C CYS A 436 29.73 -21.52 -20.54
N CYS A 437 30.44 -20.44 -20.88
CA CYS A 437 30.55 -19.22 -20.08
C CYS A 437 29.28 -18.37 -20.24
N SER A 438 28.34 -18.47 -19.31
CA SER A 438 27.23 -17.50 -19.21
C SER A 438 27.66 -16.27 -18.39
N PRO A 439 27.28 -15.05 -18.81
CA PRO A 439 27.60 -13.84 -18.07
C PRO A 439 27.01 -13.91 -16.66
N HIS A 440 27.81 -13.54 -15.67
CA HIS A 440 27.38 -13.45 -14.28
C HIS A 440 26.34 -12.34 -14.12
N ASP A 441 25.06 -12.67 -14.30
CA ASP A 441 23.96 -11.86 -13.79
C ASP A 441 24.17 -11.72 -12.27
N GLY A 442 24.44 -10.50 -11.82
CA GLY A 442 24.61 -10.17 -10.41
C GLY A 442 23.38 -10.61 -9.63
N LYS A 443 23.47 -11.78 -8.97
CA LYS A 443 22.37 -12.34 -8.18
C LYS A 443 21.98 -11.33 -7.10
N ALA A 444 20.79 -10.77 -7.23
CA ALA A 444 20.23 -9.86 -6.25
C ALA A 444 20.24 -10.51 -4.84
N PRO A 445 20.39 -9.71 -3.77
CA PRO A 445 20.34 -10.24 -2.43
C PRO A 445 18.97 -10.86 -2.14
N ARG A 446 18.96 -12.15 -1.76
CA ARG A 446 17.75 -12.85 -1.33
C ARG A 446 17.31 -12.31 0.04
N PHE A 447 16.30 -11.44 0.06
CA PHE A 447 15.72 -10.90 1.31
C PHE A 447 14.82 -11.91 2.05
N CYS A 448 14.47 -13.03 1.43
CA CYS A 448 13.72 -14.10 2.08
C CYS A 448 14.50 -14.62 3.30
N GLY A 449 13.89 -14.55 4.48
CA GLY A 449 14.55 -14.96 5.73
C GLY A 449 15.63 -14.01 6.25
N ALA A 450 15.70 -12.77 5.75
CA ALA A 450 16.69 -11.78 6.20
C ALA A 450 16.41 -11.16 7.57
N VAL A 451 15.20 -11.34 8.12
CA VAL A 451 14.79 -10.79 9.42
C VAL A 451 14.93 -11.84 10.52
N ASP A 452 15.85 -11.59 11.45
CA ASP A 452 15.82 -12.21 12.78
C ASP A 452 14.74 -11.50 13.62
N ILE A 453 13.62 -12.19 13.85
CA ILE A 453 12.49 -11.66 14.62
C ILE A 453 12.88 -11.21 16.03
N THR A 454 13.91 -11.82 16.64
CA THR A 454 14.38 -11.47 17.99
C THR A 454 15.12 -10.14 18.03
N ARG A 455 15.55 -9.66 16.86
CA ARG A 455 16.22 -8.36 16.62
C ARG A 455 15.36 -7.42 15.79
N ALA A 456 14.06 -7.66 15.72
CA ALA A 456 13.12 -6.83 14.98
C ALA A 456 12.10 -6.14 15.90
N VAL A 457 11.61 -4.98 15.48
CA VAL A 457 10.50 -4.27 16.12
C VAL A 457 9.57 -3.73 15.04
N ALA A 458 8.26 -3.85 15.26
CA ALA A 458 7.24 -3.30 14.38
C ALA A 458 6.62 -2.03 14.97
N LEU A 459 6.30 -1.05 14.11
CA LEU A 459 5.59 0.18 14.49
C LEU A 459 4.33 0.38 13.64
N GLY A 460 3.28 0.94 14.25
CA GLY A 460 2.06 1.35 13.53
C GLY A 460 1.14 2.20 14.40
N ASP A 461 0.20 2.91 13.78
CA ASP A 461 -0.73 3.83 14.45
C ASP A 461 -2.11 3.18 14.68
N ASN A 462 -2.46 2.17 13.87
CA ASN A 462 -3.79 1.57 13.86
C ASN A 462 -3.75 0.04 14.00
N PRO A 463 -3.35 -0.50 15.18
CA PRO A 463 -3.22 -1.95 15.39
C PRO A 463 -4.54 -2.71 15.25
N HIS A 464 -5.67 -2.02 15.21
CA HIS A 464 -7.00 -2.62 15.13
C HIS A 464 -7.59 -2.61 13.71
N THR A 465 -7.00 -1.91 12.75
CA THR A 465 -7.48 -1.87 11.35
C THR A 465 -6.38 -2.27 10.37
N THR A 466 -5.73 -1.32 9.71
CA THR A 466 -4.73 -1.58 8.65
C THR A 466 -3.47 -2.24 9.18
N ASP A 467 -3.04 -1.88 10.40
CA ASP A 467 -1.80 -2.42 10.99
C ASP A 467 -2.02 -3.66 11.83
N PHE A 468 -3.26 -4.13 11.96
CA PHE A 468 -3.55 -5.41 12.60
C PHE A 468 -2.65 -6.53 12.07
N GLU A 469 -2.42 -6.54 10.77
CA GLU A 469 -1.56 -7.52 10.10
C GLU A 469 -0.11 -7.49 10.62
N LEU A 470 0.37 -6.36 11.14
CA LEU A 470 1.71 -6.27 11.73
C LEU A 470 1.75 -6.85 13.17
N THR A 471 0.59 -7.02 13.81
CA THR A 471 0.46 -7.54 15.19
C THR A 471 0.38 -9.06 15.28
N VAL A 472 0.13 -9.75 14.15
CA VAL A 472 -0.16 -11.20 14.10
C VAL A 472 1.05 -12.11 14.39
N PHE A 473 2.21 -11.52 14.71
CA PHE A 473 3.47 -12.22 14.99
C PHE A 473 3.79 -12.12 16.49
N PRO A 474 3.45 -13.13 17.31
CA PRO A 474 3.56 -13.03 18.78
C PRO A 474 4.99 -12.80 19.30
N GLN A 475 6.01 -13.14 18.51
CA GLN A 475 7.42 -12.96 18.86
C GLN A 475 7.98 -11.59 18.42
N LEU A 476 7.25 -10.85 17.59
CA LEU A 476 7.64 -9.53 17.10
C LEU A 476 6.97 -8.47 17.98
N PRO A 477 7.74 -7.70 18.77
CA PRO A 477 7.18 -6.58 19.51
C PRO A 477 6.56 -5.58 18.54
N PHE A 478 5.29 -5.23 18.77
CA PHE A 478 4.60 -4.18 18.03
C PHE A 478 4.40 -2.98 18.95
N ILE A 479 4.87 -1.82 18.50
CA ILE A 479 4.77 -0.56 19.22
C ILE A 479 3.70 0.30 18.55
N SER A 480 2.59 0.48 19.25
CA SER A 480 1.48 1.31 18.80
C SER A 480 1.70 2.77 19.18
N VAL A 481 1.63 3.65 18.19
CA VAL A 481 1.67 5.11 18.37
C VAL A 481 0.28 5.75 18.37
N GLU A 482 -0.80 4.93 18.36
CA GLU A 482 -2.20 5.37 18.51
C GLU A 482 -2.35 6.36 19.68
N VAL A 483 -2.99 7.49 19.43
CA VAL A 483 -3.27 8.50 20.45
C VAL A 483 -4.10 7.91 21.60
N ASP A 484 -3.64 8.08 22.84
CA ASP A 484 -4.28 7.48 24.04
C ASP A 484 -5.77 7.81 24.19
N GLY A 485 -6.18 9.03 23.82
CA GLY A 485 -7.59 9.43 23.81
C GLY A 485 -8.44 8.58 22.86
N GLN A 486 -7.92 8.25 21.68
CA GLN A 486 -8.61 7.41 20.69
C GLN A 486 -8.73 5.97 21.20
N ARG A 487 -7.64 5.42 21.74
CA ARG A 487 -7.60 4.09 22.36
C ARG A 487 -8.61 3.96 23.50
N ARG A 488 -8.63 4.91 24.44
CA ARG A 488 -9.58 4.90 25.58
C ARG A 488 -11.04 4.92 25.11
N ARG A 489 -11.38 5.76 24.13
CA ARG A 489 -12.73 5.80 23.54
C ARG A 489 -13.09 4.48 22.84
N ARG A 490 -12.12 3.79 22.24
CA ARG A 490 -12.33 2.49 21.61
C ARG A 490 -12.59 1.40 22.66
N HIS A 491 -11.79 1.33 23.72
CA HIS A 491 -12.01 0.39 24.82
C HIS A 491 -13.34 0.62 25.53
N ALA A 492 -13.71 1.88 25.80
CA ALA A 492 -15.02 2.21 26.38
C ALA A 492 -16.18 1.69 25.51
N ARG A 493 -16.06 1.77 24.17
CA ARG A 493 -17.05 1.20 23.25
C ARG A 493 -17.09 -0.32 23.31
N ILE A 494 -15.93 -0.98 23.38
CA ILE A 494 -15.83 -2.45 23.49
C ILE A 494 -16.46 -2.94 24.79
N ASP A 495 -16.19 -2.24 25.90
CA ASP A 495 -16.71 -2.60 27.22
C ASP A 495 -18.23 -2.38 27.31
N ALA A 496 -18.77 -1.42 26.54
CA ALA A 496 -20.21 -1.19 26.43
C ALA A 496 -20.96 -2.22 25.55
N LEU A 497 -20.26 -3.09 24.81
CA LEU A 497 -20.91 -4.12 23.99
C LEU A 497 -21.47 -5.27 24.85
N PRO A 498 -22.71 -5.74 24.60
CA PRO A 498 -23.31 -6.83 25.37
C PRO A 498 -22.52 -8.13 25.23
N ILE A 499 -22.41 -8.91 26.33
CA ILE A 499 -21.60 -10.14 26.41
C ILE A 499 -21.97 -11.16 25.32
N LYS A 500 -23.26 -11.29 24.99
CA LYS A 500 -23.75 -12.20 23.92
C LYS A 500 -23.27 -11.81 22.51
N GLY A 501 -22.77 -10.60 22.32
CA GLY A 501 -22.18 -10.11 21.07
C GLY A 501 -20.65 -10.17 21.04
N LYS A 502 -19.98 -10.67 22.09
CA LYS A 502 -18.52 -10.82 22.16
C LYS A 502 -18.01 -12.01 21.32
N SER A 503 -18.54 -12.19 20.11
CA SER A 503 -17.80 -12.92 19.09
C SER A 503 -16.42 -12.27 19.00
N GLN A 504 -15.36 -13.08 19.09
CA GLN A 504 -13.99 -12.59 19.11
C GLN A 504 -13.64 -12.02 17.74
N GLN A 505 -14.03 -10.77 17.48
CA GLN A 505 -13.59 -10.07 16.29
C GLN A 505 -12.09 -9.86 16.39
N ARG A 506 -11.35 -10.62 15.57
CA ARG A 506 -9.89 -10.58 15.51
C ARG A 506 -9.37 -9.24 15.00
N ARG A 507 -10.20 -8.49 14.25
CA ARG A 507 -9.85 -7.23 13.61
C ARG A 507 -11.06 -6.28 13.62
N GLY A 508 -10.81 -4.99 13.46
CA GLY A 508 -11.81 -3.95 13.28
C GLY A 508 -11.91 -3.00 14.48
N SER A 509 -12.86 -2.06 14.42
CA SER A 509 -13.08 -1.03 15.45
C SER A 509 -13.44 -1.57 16.85
N THR A 510 -13.71 -2.85 16.94
CA THR A 510 -14.17 -3.63 18.10
C THR A 510 -13.13 -4.66 18.55
N MET A 511 -11.96 -4.70 17.90
CA MET A 511 -10.85 -5.57 18.31
C MET A 511 -10.36 -5.16 19.71
N ASP A 512 -10.35 -6.12 20.64
CA ASP A 512 -9.83 -5.94 21.99
C ASP A 512 -8.33 -6.22 22.03
N ASP A 513 -7.55 -5.16 21.81
CA ASP A 513 -6.09 -5.19 21.78
C ASP A 513 -5.43 -5.55 23.12
N ARG A 514 -6.17 -5.53 24.24
CA ARG A 514 -5.64 -5.88 25.58
C ARG A 514 -5.18 -7.34 25.67
N ARG A 515 -5.53 -8.15 24.67
CA ARG A 515 -5.19 -9.58 24.56
C ARG A 515 -3.90 -9.84 23.78
N LEU A 516 -3.35 -8.83 23.11
CA LEU A 516 -2.13 -8.97 22.31
C LEU A 516 -0.91 -8.77 23.21
N VAL A 517 -0.23 -9.87 23.56
CA VAL A 517 0.90 -9.86 24.50
C VAL A 517 2.14 -9.16 23.96
N ASN A 518 2.27 -9.07 22.64
CA ASN A 518 3.39 -8.44 21.94
C ASN A 518 3.16 -6.95 21.65
N LEU A 519 2.00 -6.40 22.04
CA LEU A 519 1.59 -5.03 21.74
C LEU A 519 1.90 -4.09 22.91
N GLN A 520 2.63 -3.02 22.62
CA GLN A 520 2.97 -1.97 23.59
C GLN A 520 2.51 -0.61 23.06
N TYR A 521 1.84 0.17 23.90
CA TYR A 521 1.35 1.50 23.54
C TYR A 521 2.29 2.60 24.03
N ILE A 522 2.69 3.51 23.13
CA ILE A 522 3.48 4.70 23.47
C ILE A 522 2.77 6.01 23.15
N GLY A 523 1.80 5.99 22.22
CA GLY A 523 1.07 7.18 21.78
C GLY A 523 1.92 8.17 20.99
N GLY A 524 1.38 9.36 20.73
CA GLY A 524 2.12 10.50 20.17
C GLY A 524 2.38 10.47 18.66
N GLU A 525 1.82 9.51 17.91
CA GLU A 525 1.97 9.40 16.44
C GLU A 525 3.46 9.51 16.02
N GLU A 526 3.79 10.31 15.00
CA GLU A 526 5.17 10.49 14.53
C GLU A 526 6.14 11.05 15.59
N ASN A 527 5.65 11.86 16.54
CA ASN A 527 6.49 12.36 17.63
C ASN A 527 6.83 11.24 18.62
N GLY A 528 5.84 10.41 18.96
CA GLY A 528 6.05 9.25 19.81
C GLY A 528 7.03 8.26 19.20
N THR A 529 6.90 8.00 17.89
CA THR A 529 7.88 7.19 17.14
C THR A 529 9.30 7.77 17.24
N ALA A 530 9.47 9.07 17.02
CA ALA A 530 10.77 9.71 17.09
C ALA A 530 11.41 9.57 18.48
N VAL A 531 10.65 9.86 19.54
CA VAL A 531 11.10 9.73 20.94
C VAL A 531 11.44 8.28 21.28
N PHE A 532 10.62 7.31 20.85
CA PHE A 532 10.87 5.89 21.05
C PHE A 532 12.16 5.42 20.38
N LEU A 533 12.37 5.76 19.12
CA LEU A 533 13.57 5.34 18.39
C LEU A 533 14.83 5.97 18.98
N ASP A 534 14.78 7.23 19.41
CA ASP A 534 15.93 7.87 20.07
C ASP A 534 16.28 7.19 21.40
N LEU A 535 15.28 6.96 22.26
CA LEU A 535 15.47 6.27 23.54
C LEU A 535 15.98 4.83 23.34
N LEU A 536 15.42 4.10 22.37
CA LEU A 536 15.87 2.74 22.04
C LEU A 536 17.34 2.74 21.62
N MET A 537 17.74 3.64 20.72
CA MET A 537 19.13 3.77 20.28
C MET A 537 20.06 4.19 21.42
N ASN A 538 19.62 5.04 22.34
CA ASN A 538 20.40 5.42 23.52
C ASN A 538 20.59 4.24 24.49
N ILE A 539 19.54 3.44 24.72
CA ILE A 539 19.61 2.20 25.54
C ILE A 539 20.55 1.17 24.90
N LEU A 540 20.54 1.07 23.57
CA LEU A 540 21.44 0.21 22.80
C LEU A 540 22.84 0.80 22.61
N CYS A 541 23.11 1.99 23.16
CA CYS A 541 24.38 2.69 23.09
C CYS A 541 24.85 2.99 21.65
N VAL A 542 23.91 3.19 20.74
CA VAL A 542 24.18 3.53 19.34
C VAL A 542 24.75 4.97 19.29
N PRO A 543 25.88 5.23 18.62
CA PRO A 543 26.42 6.59 18.49
C PRO A 543 25.42 7.59 17.88
N SER A 544 25.43 8.83 18.36
CA SER A 544 24.63 9.94 17.82
C SER A 544 25.25 10.60 16.58
N THR A 545 26.58 10.54 16.44
CA THR A 545 27.33 11.10 15.32
C THR A 545 28.28 10.06 14.72
N ILE A 546 28.32 9.99 13.39
CA ILE A 546 29.25 9.12 12.63
C ILE A 546 30.67 9.70 12.66
N SER A 547 30.80 11.00 12.92
CA SER A 547 32.07 11.75 12.86
C SER A 547 33.20 11.18 13.73
N SER A 548 32.91 10.26 14.65
CA SER A 548 33.91 9.60 15.51
C SER A 548 34.67 8.43 14.85
N LEU A 549 34.46 8.15 13.56
CA LEU A 549 35.21 7.11 12.82
C LEU A 549 36.37 7.68 11.98
N ALA A 550 36.35 8.96 11.63
CA ALA A 550 37.37 9.55 10.73
C ALA A 550 38.51 10.28 11.46
N ALA A 551 38.32 10.72 12.71
CA ALA A 551 39.35 11.41 13.46
C ALA A 551 39.85 10.50 14.60
N GLY A 552 41.13 10.11 14.57
CA GLY A 552 41.80 9.25 15.56
C GLY A 552 41.93 9.83 16.98
N GLY A 553 40.94 10.56 17.45
CA GLY A 553 40.87 11.06 18.82
C GLY A 553 40.57 9.92 19.80
N LYS A 554 41.35 9.85 20.89
CA LYS A 554 41.17 8.90 21.99
C LYS A 554 39.72 8.99 22.52
N LYS A 555 38.91 7.97 22.26
CA LYS A 555 37.52 7.88 22.73
C LYS A 555 37.52 7.67 24.24
N SER A 556 36.88 8.59 24.97
CA SER A 556 36.49 8.35 26.35
C SER A 556 35.39 7.29 26.36
N GLU A 557 35.71 6.07 26.81
CA GLU A 557 34.76 4.96 26.91
C GLU A 557 33.74 5.24 28.02
N VAL A 558 32.58 5.78 27.65
CA VAL A 558 31.40 5.72 28.52
C VAL A 558 30.95 4.26 28.59
N ARG A 559 31.26 3.57 29.70
CA ARG A 559 30.80 2.20 29.98
C ARG A 559 29.29 2.17 30.23
N CYS A 560 28.49 2.14 29.17
CA CYS A 560 27.11 1.69 29.30
C CYS A 560 27.09 0.15 29.36
N LYS A 561 26.43 -0.42 30.38
CA LYS A 561 26.14 -1.85 30.41
C LYS A 561 25.10 -2.13 29.30
N PRO A 562 25.43 -2.91 28.26
CA PRO A 562 24.48 -3.21 27.21
C PRO A 562 23.26 -3.96 27.80
N PRO A 563 22.05 -3.75 27.26
CA PRO A 563 20.87 -4.49 27.68
C PRO A 563 21.07 -5.99 27.43
N ALA A 564 20.42 -6.83 28.25
CA ALA A 564 20.54 -8.29 28.14
C ALA A 564 20.06 -8.82 26.78
N THR A 565 19.02 -8.20 26.19
CA THR A 565 18.49 -8.55 24.87
C THR A 565 17.92 -7.31 24.16
N PHE A 566 17.75 -7.39 22.83
CA PHE A 566 17.07 -6.34 22.05
C PHE A 566 15.62 -6.15 22.51
N GLY A 567 14.88 -7.24 22.75
CA GLY A 567 13.50 -7.17 23.27
C GLY A 567 13.39 -6.46 24.62
N ALA A 568 14.36 -6.65 25.52
CA ALA A 568 14.40 -5.92 26.80
C ALA A 568 14.65 -4.42 26.59
N ALA A 569 15.50 -4.06 25.62
CA ALA A 569 15.73 -2.66 25.25
C ALA A 569 14.46 -2.01 24.69
N VAL A 570 13.73 -2.72 23.81
CA VAL A 570 12.45 -2.28 23.25
C VAL A 570 11.42 -2.02 24.36
N ALA A 571 11.21 -2.98 25.26
CA ALA A 571 10.25 -2.83 26.36
C ALA A 571 10.59 -1.64 27.28
N LYS A 572 11.88 -1.47 27.62
CA LYS A 572 12.35 -0.33 28.42
C LYS A 572 12.14 1.00 27.69
N ALA A 573 12.48 1.07 26.40
CA ALA A 573 12.29 2.26 25.58
C ALA A 573 10.79 2.65 25.53
N SER A 574 9.90 1.70 25.30
CA SER A 574 8.46 1.94 25.26
C SER A 574 7.90 2.50 26.58
N GLN A 575 8.36 1.97 27.73
CA GLN A 575 7.96 2.50 29.03
C GLN A 575 8.41 3.95 29.22
N MET A 576 9.66 4.26 28.86
CA MET A 576 10.22 5.61 28.96
C MET A 576 9.51 6.59 28.02
N THR A 577 9.21 6.17 26.78
CA THR A 577 8.50 7.01 25.82
C THR A 577 7.10 7.36 26.29
N ARG A 578 6.36 6.40 26.85
CA ARG A 578 5.01 6.66 27.37
C ARG A 578 5.02 7.77 28.42
N GLY A 579 5.99 7.77 29.34
CA GLY A 579 6.17 8.86 30.30
C GLY A 579 6.43 10.20 29.61
N ALA A 580 7.40 10.24 28.70
CA ALA A 580 7.77 11.46 27.99
C ALA A 580 6.64 12.06 27.12
N VAL A 581 5.83 11.22 26.46
CA VAL A 581 4.72 11.68 25.61
C VAL A 581 3.54 12.20 26.45
N CYS A 582 3.26 11.58 27.61
CA CYS A 582 2.19 12.03 28.50
C CYS A 582 2.46 13.42 29.08
N ASP A 583 3.71 13.73 29.45
CA ASP A 583 4.08 15.00 30.08
C ASP A 583 3.94 16.20 29.12
N VAL A 584 4.17 15.98 27.81
CA VAL A 584 4.05 17.05 26.80
C VAL A 584 2.58 17.42 26.56
N SER A 585 1.64 16.48 26.72
CA SER A 585 0.22 16.72 26.46
C SER A 585 -0.49 17.50 27.57
N SER A 586 0.11 17.68 28.76
CA SER A 586 -0.50 18.49 29.84
C SER A 586 -0.19 19.98 29.77
N HIS A 587 0.64 20.42 28.82
CA HIS A 587 1.07 21.81 28.66
C HIS A 587 0.47 22.52 27.44
N LEU A 588 -0.41 21.84 26.69
CA LEU A 588 -1.25 22.37 25.61
C LEU A 588 -2.72 22.29 26.04
#